data_AF-A0AAC8THK9-F1
#
_entry.id   AF-A0AAC8THK9-F1
#
_cell.length_a   1.000
_cell.length_b   1.000
_cell.length_c   1.000
_cell.angle_alpha   90.00
_cell.angle_beta   90.00
_cell.angle_gamma   90.00
#
_symmetry.space_group_name_H-M   'P 1'
#
loop_
_entity.id
_entity.type
_entity.pdbx_description
1 polymer ?
#
loop_
_entity_poly.entity_id
_entity_poly.type
_entity_poly.pdbx_seq_one_letter_code
_entity_poly.pdbx_strand_id
1 'polypeptide(L)'
;MLYEAVRENLATLLAEASEVGRGLPRYVEGDFARYLECGVLAHGFARVRCESCKDELLVAFSCKGRGVCPSCGAKRAHVTAMHLVEQVLPHVLFRQWTLSFPHRVRWVLLKDVGLLSDVLTVQVAAVKDVGGDLLMQCFGGNPDPGHNTAMIQLEDGLADIKALEAKNCAPDHPMSEL
;
A
#
# COMPACT_ATOMS: atom_id res chain seq x y z
N MET A 1 19.09 1.54 13.14
CA MET A 1 18.61 0.70 14.26
C MET A 1 17.98 -0.60 13.78
N LEU A 2 16.92 -0.58 12.95
CA LEU A 2 16.28 -1.84 12.48
C LEU A 2 17.22 -2.74 11.64
N TYR A 3 17.99 -2.17 10.71
CA TYR A 3 18.86 -2.95 9.84
C TYR A 3 19.90 -3.76 10.63
N GLU A 4 20.63 -3.10 11.53
CA GLU A 4 21.61 -3.74 12.41
C GLU A 4 20.96 -4.83 13.26
N ALA A 5 19.81 -4.54 13.88
CA ALA A 5 19.07 -5.51 14.69
C ALA A 5 18.69 -6.77 13.88
N VAL A 6 18.19 -6.61 12.66
CA VAL A 6 17.87 -7.76 11.80
C VAL A 6 19.15 -8.49 11.39
N ARG A 7 20.18 -7.77 10.94
CA ARG A 7 21.44 -8.36 10.48
C ARG A 7 22.08 -9.24 11.56
N GLU A 8 22.07 -8.77 12.80
CA GLU A 8 22.71 -9.44 13.93
C GLU A 8 21.90 -10.61 14.49
N ASN A 9 20.56 -10.59 14.34
CA ASN A 9 19.69 -11.54 15.03
C ASN A 9 18.91 -12.49 14.10
N LEU A 10 18.89 -12.26 12.78
CA LEU A 10 18.08 -13.06 11.86
C LEU A 10 18.47 -14.54 11.88
N ALA A 11 19.77 -14.86 11.88
CA ALA A 11 20.23 -16.24 11.91
C ALA A 11 19.77 -16.97 13.17
N THR A 12 19.89 -16.32 14.34
CA THR A 12 19.43 -16.84 15.62
C THR A 12 17.92 -17.07 15.61
N LEU A 13 17.15 -16.09 15.14
CA LEU A 13 15.70 -16.19 15.01
C LEU A 13 15.26 -17.38 14.15
N LEU A 14 15.92 -17.60 13.00
CA LEU A 14 15.62 -18.71 12.10
C LEU A 14 15.92 -20.07 12.73
N ALA A 15 17.04 -20.17 13.45
CA ALA A 15 17.41 -21.38 14.18
C ALA A 15 16.39 -21.71 15.28
N GLU A 16 16.09 -20.74 16.16
CA GLU A 16 15.13 -20.91 17.26
C GLU A 16 13.71 -21.24 16.74
N ALA A 17 13.26 -20.55 15.69
CA ALA A 17 11.94 -20.81 15.11
C ALA A 17 11.81 -22.24 14.53
N SER A 18 12.92 -22.78 14.01
CA SER A 18 12.97 -24.15 13.49
C SER A 18 12.95 -25.19 14.61
N GLU A 19 13.57 -24.90 15.76
CA GLU A 19 13.55 -25.80 16.92
C GLU A 19 12.18 -25.86 17.61
N VAL A 20 11.46 -24.73 17.69
CA VAL A 20 10.15 -24.63 18.37
C VAL A 20 8.99 -25.18 17.52
N GLY A 21 9.24 -25.56 16.26
CA GLY A 21 8.24 -26.24 15.45
C GLY A 21 8.51 -26.16 13.95
N ARG A 22 7.63 -25.50 13.21
CA ARG A 22 7.61 -25.50 11.73
C ARG A 22 8.41 -24.36 11.09
N GLY A 23 9.22 -23.64 11.87
CA GLY A 23 9.96 -22.47 11.36
C GLY A 23 9.06 -21.27 11.06
N LEU A 24 9.67 -20.21 10.51
CA LEU A 24 8.94 -19.09 9.96
C LEU A 24 8.37 -19.45 8.58
N PRO A 25 7.26 -18.82 8.15
CA PRO A 25 6.82 -18.97 6.77
C PRO A 25 7.91 -18.51 5.80
N ARG A 26 8.18 -19.28 4.73
CA ARG A 26 9.25 -18.98 3.74
C ARG A 26 9.21 -17.55 3.19
N TYR A 27 8.03 -16.97 3.02
CA TYR A 27 7.90 -15.59 2.54
C TYR A 27 8.45 -14.56 3.54
N VAL A 28 8.36 -14.84 4.84
CA VAL A 28 8.91 -13.99 5.91
C VAL A 28 10.43 -14.06 5.90
N GLU A 29 11.00 -15.26 5.77
CA GLU A 29 12.46 -15.44 5.67
C GLU A 29 13.01 -14.71 4.43
N GLY A 30 12.34 -14.87 3.29
CA GLY A 30 12.70 -14.19 2.05
C GLY A 30 12.57 -12.66 2.14
N ASP A 31 11.59 -12.14 2.88
CA ASP A 31 11.45 -10.70 3.12
C ASP A 31 12.62 -10.14 3.94
N PHE A 32 13.05 -10.84 4.98
CA PHE A 32 14.20 -10.43 5.79
C PHE A 32 15.52 -10.53 5.01
N ALA A 33 15.71 -11.60 4.24
CA ALA A 33 16.89 -11.75 3.38
C ALA A 33 16.99 -10.61 2.37
N ARG A 34 15.91 -10.34 1.61
CA ARG A 34 15.88 -9.21 0.66
C ARG A 34 16.05 -7.86 1.33
N TYR A 35 15.57 -7.70 2.57
CA TYR A 35 15.76 -6.47 3.32
C TYR A 35 17.24 -6.20 3.63
N LEU A 36 18.00 -7.24 4.00
CA LEU A 36 19.44 -7.11 4.26
C LEU A 36 20.25 -6.79 3.00
N GLU A 37 19.76 -7.15 1.82
CA GLU A 37 20.38 -6.78 0.54
C GLU A 37 19.99 -5.37 0.06
N CYS A 38 18.89 -4.82 0.59
CA CYS A 38 18.28 -3.60 0.08
C CYS A 38 19.17 -2.38 0.30
N GLY A 39 19.51 -1.67 -0.79
CA GLY A 39 20.29 -0.44 -0.73
C GLY A 39 21.79 -0.66 -0.56
N VAL A 40 22.27 -1.90 -0.66
CA VAL A 40 23.68 -2.26 -0.51
C VAL A 40 24.29 -2.53 -1.88
N LEU A 41 25.31 -1.76 -2.27
CA LEU A 41 25.93 -1.85 -3.59
C LEU A 41 26.49 -3.23 -3.93
N ALA A 42 26.96 -3.98 -2.93
CA ALA A 42 27.47 -5.34 -3.11
C ALA A 42 26.42 -6.33 -3.64
N HIS A 43 25.12 -6.03 -3.44
CA HIS A 43 24.00 -6.84 -3.92
C HIS A 43 23.39 -6.31 -5.24
N GLY A 44 24.10 -5.41 -5.93
CA GLY A 44 23.73 -4.91 -7.25
C GLY A 44 23.32 -3.43 -7.25
N PHE A 45 23.63 -2.77 -8.36
CA PHE A 45 23.35 -1.35 -8.56
C PHE A 45 23.17 -1.02 -10.05
N ALA A 46 22.43 0.05 -10.31
CA ALA A 46 22.44 0.73 -11.59
C ALA A 46 23.47 1.86 -11.56
N ARG A 47 24.20 2.06 -12.66
CA ARG A 47 25.03 3.25 -12.86
C ARG A 47 24.27 4.25 -13.71
N VAL A 48 23.94 5.39 -13.12
CA VAL A 48 23.26 6.49 -13.80
C VAL A 48 24.29 7.53 -14.16
N ARG A 49 24.36 7.92 -15.44
CA ARG A 49 25.27 8.95 -15.93
C ARG A 49 24.45 10.10 -16.52
N CYS A 50 24.77 11.33 -16.14
CA CYS A 50 24.20 12.51 -16.79
C CYS A 50 24.82 12.68 -18.18
N GLU A 51 23.99 12.80 -19.23
CA GLU A 51 24.51 12.97 -20.59
C GLU A 51 25.16 14.34 -20.82
N SER A 52 24.76 15.37 -20.09
CA SER A 52 25.29 16.73 -20.24
C SER A 52 26.59 16.95 -19.47
N CYS A 53 26.60 16.74 -18.14
CA CYS A 53 27.79 16.99 -17.31
C CYS A 53 28.71 15.77 -17.12
N LYS A 54 28.29 14.58 -17.57
CA LYS A 54 29.02 13.31 -17.45
C LYS A 54 29.21 12.78 -16.03
N ASP A 55 28.63 13.42 -15.01
CA ASP A 55 28.63 12.90 -13.64
C ASP A 55 27.95 11.54 -13.55
N GLU A 56 28.47 10.69 -12.67
CA GLU A 56 27.97 9.34 -12.43
C GLU A 56 27.52 9.16 -10.98
N LEU A 57 26.41 8.45 -10.81
CA LEU A 57 25.91 8.00 -9.53
C LEU A 57 25.63 6.50 -9.57
N LEU A 58 26.08 5.79 -8.55
CA LEU A 58 25.69 4.40 -8.32
C LEU A 58 24.42 4.36 -7.47
N VAL A 59 23.39 3.72 -7.99
CA VAL A 59 22.09 3.56 -7.32
C VAL A 59 21.91 2.09 -6.99
N ALA A 60 22.05 1.75 -5.71
CA ALA A 60 21.83 0.39 -5.23
C ALA A 60 20.39 -0.08 -5.52
N PHE A 61 20.23 -1.37 -5.77
CA PHE A 61 18.90 -1.95 -5.94
C PHE A 61 18.10 -1.96 -4.63
N SER A 62 16.79 -1.90 -4.79
CA SER A 62 15.84 -1.92 -3.69
C SER A 62 15.11 -3.25 -3.65
N CYS A 63 14.75 -3.73 -2.46
CA CYS A 63 14.05 -5.01 -2.30
C CYS A 63 12.63 -5.00 -2.89
N LYS A 64 12.05 -3.81 -3.12
CA LYS A 64 10.66 -3.59 -3.57
C LYS A 64 9.59 -4.25 -2.67
N GLY A 65 9.99 -4.75 -1.49
CA GLY A 65 9.12 -5.45 -0.55
C GLY A 65 8.05 -4.55 0.07
N ARG A 66 7.03 -5.18 0.65
CA ARG A 66 5.93 -4.52 1.38
C ARG A 66 5.95 -4.79 2.89
N GLY A 67 6.93 -5.58 3.35
CA GLY A 67 7.09 -5.97 4.75
C GLY A 67 8.06 -5.07 5.51
N VAL A 68 9.19 -5.65 5.90
CA VAL A 68 10.08 -5.10 6.93
C VAL A 68 10.94 -3.91 6.52
N CYS A 69 11.09 -3.64 5.21
CA CYS A 69 11.96 -2.57 4.71
C CYS A 69 11.28 -1.18 4.80
N PRO A 70 11.69 -0.30 5.74
CA PRO A 70 11.03 0.99 5.92
C PRO A 70 11.23 1.91 4.72
N SER A 71 12.41 1.90 4.10
CA SER A 71 12.70 2.77 2.94
C SER A 71 11.83 2.41 1.72
N CYS A 72 11.66 1.11 1.43
CA CYS A 72 10.80 0.68 0.33
C CYS A 72 9.32 0.90 0.65
N GLY A 73 8.90 0.64 1.89
CA GLY A 73 7.54 0.92 2.35
C GLY A 73 7.19 2.41 2.23
N ALA A 74 8.06 3.28 2.73
CA ALA A 74 7.89 4.73 2.64
C ALA A 74 7.86 5.23 1.19
N LYS A 75 8.80 4.78 0.34
CA LYS A 75 8.80 5.13 -1.09
C LYS A 75 7.50 4.72 -1.76
N ARG A 76 7.02 3.50 -1.50
CA ARG A 76 5.75 3.02 -2.06
C ARG A 76 4.56 3.86 -1.57
N ALA A 77 4.51 4.19 -0.28
CA ALA A 77 3.47 5.04 0.28
C ALA A 77 3.45 6.42 -0.41
N HIS A 78 4.62 7.05 -0.60
CA HIS A 78 4.75 8.32 -1.30
C HIS A 78 4.32 8.25 -2.77
N VAL A 79 4.80 7.26 -3.52
CA VAL A 79 4.41 7.09 -4.93
C VAL A 79 2.90 6.85 -5.05
N THR A 80 2.32 6.05 -4.13
CA THR A 80 0.88 5.81 -4.09
C THR A 80 0.13 7.10 -3.78
N ALA A 81 0.57 7.88 -2.79
CA ALA A 81 -0.06 9.13 -2.43
C ALA A 81 -0.03 10.16 -3.57
N MET A 82 1.11 10.28 -4.28
CA MET A 82 1.18 11.14 -5.46
C MET A 82 0.20 10.70 -6.54
N HIS A 83 0.19 9.41 -6.90
CA HIS A 83 -0.76 8.90 -7.88
C HIS A 83 -2.21 9.17 -7.47
N LEU A 84 -2.53 8.98 -6.18
CA LEU A 84 -3.85 9.26 -5.66
C LEU A 84 -4.24 10.72 -5.84
N VAL A 85 -3.36 11.66 -5.49
CA VAL A 85 -3.65 13.10 -5.57
C VAL A 85 -3.66 13.61 -7.01
N GLU A 86 -2.80 13.09 -7.88
CA GLU A 86 -2.62 13.62 -9.24
C GLU A 86 -3.58 13.02 -10.26
N GLN A 87 -4.09 11.80 -10.05
CA GLN A 87 -4.75 11.03 -11.10
C GLN A 87 -6.05 10.33 -10.67
N VAL A 88 -6.37 10.27 -9.37
CA VAL A 88 -7.45 9.40 -8.86
C VAL A 88 -8.46 10.16 -8.03
N LEU A 89 -7.99 10.98 -7.09
CA LEU A 89 -8.84 11.69 -6.14
C LEU A 89 -9.20 13.08 -6.69
N PRO A 90 -10.49 13.42 -6.75
CA PRO A 90 -10.91 14.77 -7.17
C PRO A 90 -10.49 15.83 -6.14
N HIS A 91 -10.39 17.09 -6.58
CA HIS A 91 -10.04 18.22 -5.69
C HIS A 91 -11.24 18.68 -4.84
N VAL A 92 -11.64 17.84 -3.89
CA VAL A 92 -12.75 18.08 -2.94
C VAL A 92 -12.29 17.83 -1.49
N LEU A 93 -13.10 18.25 -0.52
CA LEU A 93 -12.82 17.96 0.89
C LEU A 93 -13.07 16.48 1.19
N PHE A 94 -12.08 15.80 1.77
CA PHE A 94 -12.19 14.40 2.16
C PHE A 94 -12.29 14.23 3.67
N ARG A 95 -13.07 13.22 4.08
CA ARG A 95 -13.05 12.69 5.45
C ARG A 95 -12.47 11.28 5.42
N GLN A 96 -11.32 11.10 6.06
CA GLN A 96 -10.74 9.78 6.24
C GLN A 96 -11.49 9.02 7.34
N TRP A 97 -11.96 7.83 7.02
CA TRP A 97 -12.54 6.88 7.97
C TRP A 97 -11.57 5.73 8.17
N THR A 98 -11.34 5.33 9.43
CA THR A 98 -10.49 4.19 9.77
C THR A 98 -11.25 3.25 10.67
N LEU A 99 -11.15 1.95 10.40
CA LEU A 99 -11.68 0.90 11.26
C LEU A 99 -10.52 0.21 11.96
N SER A 100 -10.53 0.28 13.30
CA SER A 100 -9.49 -0.33 14.13
C SER A 100 -10.03 -1.52 14.89
N PHE A 101 -9.25 -2.60 14.92
CA PHE A 101 -9.58 -3.82 15.66
C PHE A 101 -8.66 -4.01 16.87
N PRO A 102 -9.16 -4.65 17.94
CA PRO A 102 -8.32 -5.16 19.02
C PRO A 102 -7.20 -6.06 18.47
N HIS A 103 -6.02 -6.03 19.08
CA HIS A 103 -4.84 -6.74 18.56
C HIS A 103 -5.08 -8.23 18.32
N ARG A 104 -5.86 -8.89 19.18
CA ARG A 104 -6.20 -10.32 19.05
C ARG A 104 -6.98 -10.64 17.77
N VAL A 105 -7.84 -9.73 17.32
CA VAL A 105 -8.72 -9.92 16.16
C VAL A 105 -7.95 -9.72 14.84
N ARG A 106 -6.93 -8.84 14.84
CA ARG A 106 -6.13 -8.55 13.63
C ARG A 106 -5.48 -9.80 13.03
N TRP A 107 -5.05 -10.75 13.86
CA TRP A 107 -4.44 -11.99 13.39
C TRP A 107 -5.42 -12.92 12.68
N VAL A 108 -6.68 -12.95 13.13
CA VAL A 108 -7.74 -13.73 12.47
C VAL A 108 -8.05 -13.11 11.11
N LEU A 109 -8.25 -11.79 11.07
CA LEU A 109 -8.50 -11.04 9.83
C LEU A 109 -7.34 -11.13 8.83
N LEU A 110 -6.09 -11.18 9.31
CA LEU A 110 -4.93 -11.35 8.45
C LEU A 110 -4.87 -12.74 7.78
N LYS A 111 -5.41 -13.76 8.45
CA LYS A 111 -5.36 -15.16 7.98
C LYS A 111 -6.57 -15.54 7.14
N ASP A 112 -7.72 -14.92 7.40
CA ASP A 112 -8.95 -15.14 6.66
C ASP A 112 -9.28 -13.93 5.77
N VAL A 113 -8.88 -14.04 4.50
CA VAL A 113 -9.09 -13.00 3.49
C VAL A 113 -10.58 -12.80 3.16
N GLY A 114 -11.41 -13.84 3.32
CA GLY A 114 -12.85 -13.76 3.12
C GLY A 114 -13.49 -12.91 4.20
N LEU A 115 -13.17 -13.21 5.46
CA LEU A 115 -13.62 -12.43 6.60
C LEU A 115 -13.18 -10.96 6.52
N LEU A 116 -11.94 -10.69 6.08
CA LEU A 116 -11.47 -9.32 5.88
C LEU A 116 -12.29 -8.58 4.81
N SER A 117 -12.68 -9.27 3.74
CA SER A 117 -13.56 -8.73 2.69
C SER A 117 -14.97 -8.44 3.20
N ASP A 118 -15.53 -9.36 4.00
CA ASP A 118 -16.85 -9.17 4.62
C ASP A 118 -16.85 -7.97 5.57
N VAL A 119 -15.81 -7.85 6.39
CA VAL A 119 -15.61 -6.71 7.29
C VAL A 119 -15.51 -5.40 6.51
N LEU A 120 -14.77 -5.37 5.40
CA LEU A 120 -14.70 -4.19 4.53
C LEU A 120 -16.08 -3.82 3.97
N THR A 121 -16.86 -4.82 3.55
CA THR A 121 -18.22 -4.62 3.03
C THR A 121 -19.12 -3.97 4.07
N VAL A 122 -19.10 -4.49 5.30
CA VAL A 122 -19.87 -3.91 6.43
C VAL A 122 -19.41 -2.48 6.73
N GLN A 123 -18.10 -2.24 6.75
CA GLN A 123 -17.56 -0.90 6.99
C GLN A 123 -18.02 0.11 5.93
N VAL A 124 -18.00 -0.29 4.65
CA VAL A 124 -18.46 0.58 3.55
C VAL A 124 -19.95 0.87 3.68
N ALA A 125 -20.77 -0.13 4.04
CA ALA A 125 -22.20 0.07 4.29
C ALA A 125 -22.43 1.06 5.45
N ALA A 126 -21.76 0.86 6.58
CA ALA A 126 -21.89 1.74 7.75
C ALA A 126 -21.48 3.19 7.45
N VAL A 127 -20.41 3.41 6.67
CA VAL A 127 -19.98 4.76 6.28
C VAL A 127 -21.01 5.41 5.34
N LYS A 128 -21.64 4.65 4.44
CA LYS A 128 -22.70 5.16 3.56
C LYS A 128 -23.93 5.59 4.35
N ASP A 129 -24.35 4.79 5.33
CA ASP A 129 -25.50 5.11 6.17
C ASP A 129 -25.26 6.41 6.97
N VAL A 130 -24.09 6.53 7.62
CA VAL A 130 -23.70 7.76 8.33
C VAL A 130 -23.64 8.98 7.39
N GLY A 131 -23.18 8.78 6.14
CA GLY A 131 -23.18 9.82 5.13
C GLY A 131 -24.57 10.29 4.74
N GLY A 132 -25.52 9.35 4.58
CA GLY A 132 -26.92 9.65 4.30
C GLY A 132 -27.59 10.43 5.44
N ASP A 133 -27.36 10.00 6.68
CA ASP A 133 -27.87 10.69 7.86
C ASP A 133 -27.31 12.12 7.99
N LEU A 134 -26.02 12.30 7.71
CA LEU A 134 -25.38 13.62 7.75
C LEU A 134 -25.92 14.56 6.66
N LEU A 135 -26.19 14.05 5.45
CA LEU A 135 -26.82 14.84 4.39
C LEU A 135 -28.21 15.32 4.79
N MET A 136 -29.00 14.46 5.43
CA MET A 136 -30.34 14.80 5.92
C MET A 136 -30.29 15.81 7.08
N GLN A 137 -29.35 15.64 8.01
CA GLN A 137 -29.23 16.49 9.21
C GLN A 137 -28.56 17.84 8.95
N CYS A 138 -27.54 17.90 8.09
CA CYS A 138 -26.75 19.12 7.87
C CYS A 138 -27.25 19.98 6.71
N PHE A 139 -27.94 19.41 5.71
CA PHE A 139 -28.40 20.14 4.52
C PHE A 139 -29.92 20.05 4.28
N GLY A 140 -30.69 19.50 5.23
CA GLY A 140 -32.14 19.33 5.08
C GLY A 140 -32.52 18.43 3.91
N GLY A 141 -31.61 17.54 3.48
CA GLY A 141 -31.78 16.68 2.30
C GLY A 141 -31.56 17.39 0.96
N ASN A 142 -31.19 18.68 0.96
CA ASN A 142 -30.94 19.45 -0.26
C ASN A 142 -29.46 19.88 -0.33
N PRO A 143 -28.60 19.12 -1.03
CA PRO A 143 -27.19 19.43 -1.13
C PRO A 143 -26.94 20.81 -1.73
N ASP A 144 -25.94 21.54 -1.23
CA ASP A 144 -25.54 22.83 -1.80
C ASP A 144 -24.89 22.66 -3.19
N PRO A 145 -24.81 23.71 -4.03
CA PRO A 145 -24.21 23.60 -5.37
C PRO A 145 -22.77 23.05 -5.40
N GLY A 146 -22.00 23.25 -4.31
CA GLY A 146 -20.67 22.68 -4.13
C GLY A 146 -20.68 21.17 -3.95
N HIS A 147 -21.72 20.60 -3.34
CA HIS A 147 -21.91 19.14 -3.27
C HIS A 147 -22.13 18.53 -4.66
N ASN A 148 -23.00 19.11 -5.50
CA ASN A 148 -23.19 18.59 -6.87
C ASN A 148 -21.90 18.67 -7.69
N THR A 149 -21.15 19.76 -7.52
CA THR A 149 -19.84 19.92 -8.17
C THR A 149 -18.86 18.84 -7.70
N ALA A 150 -18.82 18.56 -6.40
CA ALA A 150 -17.97 17.52 -5.84
C ALA A 150 -18.38 16.10 -6.28
N MET A 151 -19.69 15.83 -6.40
CA MET A 151 -20.20 14.55 -6.86
C MET A 151 -19.88 14.31 -8.35
N ILE A 152 -20.03 15.33 -9.20
CA ILE A 152 -19.62 15.25 -10.61
C ILE A 152 -18.11 14.98 -10.72
N GLN A 153 -17.28 15.72 -9.98
CA GLN A 153 -15.83 15.49 -9.98
C GLN A 153 -15.45 14.07 -9.48
N LEU A 154 -16.20 13.53 -8.52
CA LEU A 154 -16.02 12.16 -8.05
C LEU A 154 -16.41 11.14 -9.12
N GLU A 155 -17.52 11.34 -9.82
CA GLU A 155 -17.95 10.48 -10.92
C GLU A 155 -16.94 10.47 -12.07
N ASP A 156 -16.43 11.65 -12.44
CA ASP A 156 -15.36 11.81 -13.43
C ASP A 156 -14.08 11.09 -12.99
N GLY A 157 -13.64 11.28 -11.74
CA GLY A 157 -12.48 10.57 -11.18
C GLY A 157 -12.68 9.05 -11.14
N LEU A 158 -13.87 8.56 -10.80
CA LEU A 158 -14.20 7.13 -10.83
C LEU A 158 -14.18 6.57 -12.27
N ALA A 159 -14.56 7.36 -13.26
CA ALA A 159 -14.47 6.98 -14.67
C ALA A 159 -13.00 6.90 -15.13
N ASP A 160 -12.16 7.84 -14.71
CA ASP A 160 -10.72 7.83 -14.99
C ASP A 160 -10.02 6.61 -14.37
N ILE A 161 -10.36 6.26 -13.12
CA ILE A 161 -9.85 5.05 -12.46
C ILE A 161 -10.22 3.80 -13.26
N LYS A 162 -11.47 3.65 -13.70
CA LYS A 162 -11.92 2.50 -14.50
C LYS A 162 -11.20 2.44 -15.86
N ALA A 163 -10.96 3.59 -16.49
CA ALA A 163 -10.21 3.68 -17.73
C ALA A 163 -8.73 3.31 -17.55
N LEU A 164 -8.14 3.61 -16.38
CA LEU A 164 -6.79 3.19 -16.01
C LEU A 164 -6.72 1.71 -15.67
N GLU A 165 -7.72 1.16 -14.98
CA GLU A 165 -7.83 -0.28 -14.70
C GLU A 165 -7.87 -1.09 -16.00
N ALA A 166 -8.62 -0.63 -17.00
CA ALA A 166 -8.66 -1.23 -18.33
C ALA A 166 -7.31 -1.16 -19.10
N LYS A 167 -6.40 -0.27 -18.70
CA LYS A 167 -5.06 -0.08 -19.33
C LYS A 167 -3.92 -0.71 -18.53
N ASN A 168 -4.08 -0.90 -17.21
CA ASN A 168 -3.03 -1.38 -16.31
C ASN A 168 -2.72 -2.87 -16.47
N CYS A 169 -3.59 -3.63 -17.15
CA CYS A 169 -3.28 -4.98 -17.61
C CYS A 169 -2.82 -4.91 -19.07
N ALA A 170 -1.55 -4.59 -19.31
CA ALA A 170 -0.97 -4.88 -20.62
C ALA A 170 -1.05 -6.41 -20.84
N PRO A 171 -1.59 -6.89 -21.97
CA PRO A 171 -1.45 -8.29 -22.33
C PRO A 171 0.06 -8.60 -22.32
N ASP A 172 0.46 -9.65 -21.61
CA ASP A 172 1.85 -10.09 -21.38
C ASP A 172 2.63 -9.45 -20.20
N HIS A 173 2.01 -8.61 -19.35
CA HIS A 173 2.69 -8.12 -18.14
C HIS A 173 2.73 -9.21 -17.04
N PRO A 174 3.89 -9.49 -16.40
CA PRO A 174 4.08 -10.59 -15.44
C PRO A 174 3.29 -10.47 -14.10
N MET A 175 2.46 -9.44 -13.94
CA MET A 175 1.53 -9.25 -12.82
C MET A 175 0.05 -9.37 -13.24
N SER A 176 -0.24 -9.81 -14.47
CA SER A 176 -1.61 -9.94 -15.01
C SER A 176 -2.33 -11.22 -14.60
N GLU A 177 -1.62 -12.24 -14.10
CA GLU A 177 -2.18 -13.54 -13.66
C GLU A 177 -1.91 -13.86 -12.17
N LEU A 178 -1.71 -12.83 -11.34
CA LEU A 178 -1.65 -12.98 -9.87
C LEU A 178 -2.94 -12.50 -9.21
#